data_AF-B5ECI9-F1
#
_entry.id   AF-B5ECI9-F1
#
_cell.length_a   1.000
_cell.length_b   1.000
_cell.length_c   1.000
_cell.angle_alpha   90.00
_cell.angle_beta   90.00
_cell.angle_gamma   90.00
#
_symmetry.space_group_name_H-M   'P 1'
#
loop_
_entity.id
_entity.type
_entity.pdbx_description
1 polymer ?
#
loop_
_entity_poly.entity_id
_entity_poly.type
_entity_poly.pdbx_seq_one_letter_code
_entity_poly.pdbx_strand_id
1 'polypeptide(L)'
;MKKNLLSVATAFMTIFLAQTANCAVKKKNYTVEPNAQIYGNVAGRMDIVDTLVKFVKAHGNRCDSVSAASDNMLSKGYTLKCNKYNYTYQILDKGGKWYLQVDQ
;
A
#
# COMPACT_ATOMS: atom_id res chain seq x y z
N MET A 1 1.71 41.25 63.03
CA MET A 1 1.58 42.08 61.81
C MET A 1 2.52 41.53 60.74
N LYS A 2 1.99 40.97 59.64
CA LYS A 2 2.63 40.80 58.32
C LYS A 2 1.54 40.35 57.34
N LYS A 3 1.10 41.25 56.46
CA LYS A 3 0.34 40.92 55.24
C LYS A 3 1.37 40.45 54.20
N ASN A 4 1.08 39.39 53.44
CA ASN A 4 1.72 39.06 52.15
C ASN A 4 0.72 38.14 51.40
N LEU A 5 -0.05 38.65 50.42
CA LEU A 5 0.29 38.96 49.03
C LEU A 5 0.23 37.72 48.10
N LEU A 6 -0.86 37.68 47.32
CA LEU A 6 -1.12 37.05 46.01
C LEU A 6 -0.30 35.82 45.56
N SER A 7 -1.03 34.78 45.12
CA SER A 7 -0.90 34.29 43.73
C SER A 7 -2.14 33.51 43.30
N VAL A 8 -3.11 34.23 42.71
CA VAL A 8 -4.14 33.66 41.84
C VAL A 8 -3.51 33.58 40.45
N ALA A 9 -2.86 32.47 40.14
CA ALA A 9 -2.43 32.17 38.79
C ALA A 9 -2.26 30.66 38.65
N THR A 10 -2.67 30.13 37.50
CA THR A 10 -2.54 28.74 37.03
C THR A 10 -3.68 27.76 37.35
N ALA A 11 -4.93 28.23 37.40
CA ALA A 11 -6.08 27.41 37.04
C ALA A 11 -6.30 27.40 35.51
N PHE A 12 -5.30 26.99 34.70
CA PHE A 12 -5.46 26.89 33.23
C PHE A 12 -4.40 25.99 32.54
N MET A 13 -3.90 24.94 33.21
CA MET A 13 -2.95 24.03 32.57
C MET A 13 -3.57 22.66 32.29
N THR A 14 -3.90 22.49 31.01
CA THR A 14 -3.81 21.25 30.22
C THR A 14 -4.85 20.15 30.46
N ILE A 15 -6.05 20.40 29.95
CA ILE A 15 -6.79 19.37 29.21
C ILE A 15 -6.03 19.17 27.89
N PHE A 16 -5.12 18.20 27.84
CA PHE A 16 -4.57 17.66 26.59
C PHE A 16 -4.44 16.14 26.75
N LEU A 17 -5.59 15.45 26.78
CA LEU A 17 -5.61 14.05 26.41
C LEU A 17 -5.39 14.01 24.89
N ALA A 18 -4.12 14.00 24.50
CA ALA A 18 -3.71 13.65 23.16
C ALA A 18 -4.22 12.23 22.88
N GLN A 19 -5.32 12.12 22.13
CA GLN A 19 -5.61 10.89 21.40
C GLN A 19 -4.48 10.75 20.39
N THR A 20 -3.44 10.00 20.75
CA THR A 20 -2.49 9.48 19.78
C THR A 20 -3.26 8.51 18.92
N ALA A 21 -3.79 9.01 17.80
CA ALA A 21 -4.27 8.18 16.73
C ALA A 21 -3.09 7.30 16.30
N ASN A 22 -3.10 6.04 16.72
CA ASN A 22 -2.17 5.04 16.25
C ASN A 22 -2.45 4.80 14.76
N CYS A 23 -1.81 5.58 13.90
CA CYS A 23 -1.74 5.31 12.47
C CYS A 23 -0.87 4.05 12.28
N ALA A 24 -1.45 2.87 12.51
CA ALA A 24 -0.81 1.60 12.23
C ALA A 24 -0.67 1.44 10.70
N VAL A 25 0.50 1.82 10.16
CA VAL A 25 0.82 1.57 8.76
C VAL A 25 0.94 0.05 8.58
N LYS A 26 -0.02 -0.56 7.88
CA LYS A 26 0.06 -1.99 7.53
C LYS A 26 1.34 -2.22 6.72
N LYS A 27 2.27 -2.98 7.30
CA LYS A 27 3.51 -3.37 6.62
C LYS A 27 3.17 -4.15 5.36
N LYS A 28 3.76 -3.75 4.24
CA LYS A 28 3.67 -4.50 2.98
C LYS A 28 4.46 -5.80 3.13
N ASN A 29 3.85 -6.92 2.78
CA ASN A 29 4.48 -8.25 2.82
C ASN A 29 5.16 -8.60 1.49
N TYR A 30 5.70 -7.61 0.79
CA TYR A 30 6.45 -7.77 -0.46
C TYR A 30 7.46 -6.62 -0.61
N THR A 31 8.46 -6.80 -1.46
CA THR A 31 9.43 -5.74 -1.81
C THR A 31 9.28 -5.35 -3.28
N VAL A 32 9.70 -4.14 -3.65
CA VAL A 32 9.87 -3.76 -5.06
C VAL A 32 11.34 -3.94 -5.41
N GLU A 33 11.63 -4.62 -6.52
CA GLU A 33 13.01 -4.88 -6.92
C GLU A 33 13.69 -3.57 -7.38
N PRO A 34 15.02 -3.41 -7.17
CA PRO A 34 15.72 -2.18 -7.55
C PRO A 34 15.61 -1.83 -9.04
N ASN A 35 15.52 -2.85 -9.89
CA ASN A 35 15.35 -2.76 -11.34
C ASN A 35 13.90 -2.97 -11.79
N ALA A 36 12.93 -2.83 -10.88
CA ALA A 36 11.53 -3.08 -11.21
C ALA A 36 11.02 -2.11 -12.28
N GLN A 37 10.35 -2.67 -13.29
CA GLN A 37 9.78 -1.90 -14.40
C GLN A 37 8.29 -1.63 -14.15
N ILE A 38 7.98 -0.47 -13.59
CA ILE A 38 6.59 -0.03 -13.37
C ILE A 38 6.28 1.09 -14.36
N TYR A 39 5.34 0.85 -15.25
CA TYR A 39 5.04 1.77 -16.35
C TYR A 39 3.53 1.79 -16.70
N GLY A 40 3.18 2.66 -17.65
CA GLY A 40 1.79 2.90 -18.05
C GLY A 40 1.00 3.63 -16.97
N ASN A 41 -0.29 3.36 -16.87
CA ASN A 41 -1.21 3.96 -15.90
C ASN A 41 -0.95 3.54 -14.45
N VAL A 42 -0.05 2.57 -14.23
CA VAL A 42 0.37 2.10 -12.91
C VAL A 42 1.63 2.83 -12.41
N ALA A 43 2.31 3.61 -13.27
CA ALA A 43 3.50 4.36 -12.90
C ALA A 43 3.22 5.35 -11.75
N GLY A 44 4.03 5.29 -10.69
CA GLY A 44 3.86 6.12 -9.49
C GLY A 44 2.68 5.72 -8.59
N ARG A 45 1.88 4.71 -8.96
CA ARG A 45 0.67 4.28 -8.26
C ARG A 45 0.91 3.01 -7.45
N MET A 46 1.67 3.16 -6.37
CA MET A 46 2.03 2.03 -5.49
C MET A 46 0.85 1.45 -4.71
N ASP A 47 -0.28 2.15 -4.66
CA ASP A 47 -1.58 1.68 -4.17
C ASP A 47 -2.17 0.61 -5.10
N ILE A 48 -2.07 0.81 -6.42
CA ILE A 48 -2.49 -0.16 -7.43
C ILE A 48 -1.58 -1.39 -7.33
N VAL A 49 -0.26 -1.19 -7.34
CA VAL A 49 0.71 -2.30 -7.24
C VAL A 49 0.46 -3.16 -5.99
N ASP A 50 0.23 -2.52 -4.83
CA ASP A 50 -0.09 -3.22 -3.59
C ASP A 50 -1.39 -4.04 -3.70
N THR A 51 -2.40 -3.49 -4.36
CA THR A 51 -3.68 -4.17 -4.63
C THR A 51 -3.49 -5.39 -5.54
N LEU A 52 -2.69 -5.27 -6.60
CA LEU A 52 -2.39 -6.39 -7.51
C LEU A 52 -1.66 -7.51 -6.78
N VAL A 53 -0.65 -7.18 -5.96
CA VAL A 53 0.07 -8.18 -5.16
C VAL A 53 -0.87 -8.90 -4.19
N LYS A 54 -1.74 -8.17 -3.50
CA LYS A 54 -2.74 -8.76 -2.60
C LYS A 54 -3.71 -9.67 -3.34
N PHE A 55 -4.16 -9.27 -4.53
CA PHE A 55 -5.03 -10.07 -5.37
C PHE A 55 -4.35 -11.39 -5.76
N VAL A 56 -3.12 -11.34 -6.30
CA VAL A 56 -2.33 -12.53 -6.63
C VAL A 56 -2.17 -13.46 -5.43
N LYS A 57 -1.83 -12.92 -4.25
CA LYS A 57 -1.68 -13.70 -3.02
C LYS A 57 -3.00 -14.30 -2.53
N ALA A 58 -4.11 -13.58 -2.65
CA ALA A 58 -5.44 -14.08 -2.30
C ALA A 58 -5.86 -15.28 -3.15
N HIS A 59 -5.36 -15.37 -4.39
CA HIS A 59 -5.50 -16.52 -5.27
C HIS A 59 -4.50 -17.65 -4.99
N GLY A 60 -3.75 -17.60 -3.88
CA GLY A 60 -2.78 -18.63 -3.49
C GLY A 60 -1.45 -18.61 -4.25
N ASN A 61 -1.21 -17.56 -5.06
CA ASN A 61 0.02 -17.41 -5.83
C ASN A 61 1.10 -16.63 -5.07
N ARG A 62 2.37 -16.83 -5.44
CA ARG A 62 3.50 -16.16 -4.80
C ARG A 62 3.84 -14.84 -5.48
N CYS A 63 4.05 -13.80 -4.68
CA CYS A 63 4.64 -12.55 -5.15
C CYS A 63 5.38 -11.89 -3.98
N ASP A 64 6.61 -12.32 -3.75
CA ASP A 64 7.43 -11.88 -2.62
C ASP A 64 8.18 -10.60 -2.98
N SER A 65 8.60 -10.48 -4.23
CA SER A 65 9.14 -9.24 -4.81
C SER A 65 8.45 -8.90 -6.14
N VAL A 66 8.28 -7.60 -6.42
CA VAL A 66 7.69 -7.09 -7.67
C VAL A 66 8.81 -6.71 -8.63
N SER A 67 8.81 -7.33 -9.80
CA SER A 67 9.77 -7.11 -10.90
C SER A 67 9.21 -6.19 -11.98
N ALA A 68 7.91 -6.25 -12.26
CA ALA A 68 7.27 -5.32 -13.18
C ALA A 68 5.78 -5.18 -12.89
N ALA A 69 5.20 -4.03 -13.21
CA ALA A 69 3.76 -3.83 -13.18
C ALA A 69 3.33 -2.84 -14.27
N SER A 70 2.31 -3.19 -15.03
CA SER A 70 1.73 -2.33 -16.06
C SER A 70 0.24 -2.61 -16.23
N ASP A 71 -0.49 -1.66 -16.77
CA ASP A 71 -1.81 -1.91 -17.35
C ASP A 71 -1.66 -2.57 -18.73
N ASN A 72 -2.69 -3.32 -19.12
CA ASN A 72 -2.73 -3.96 -20.42
C ASN A 72 -3.27 -2.96 -21.46
N MET A 73 -2.54 -2.72 -22.56
CA MET A 73 -2.95 -1.76 -23.59
C MET A 73 -4.17 -2.23 -24.41
N LEU A 74 -4.29 -3.55 -24.64
CA LEU A 74 -5.29 -4.13 -25.53
C LEU A 74 -6.49 -4.75 -24.78
N SER A 75 -6.39 -4.94 -23.46
CA SER A 75 -7.43 -5.55 -22.65
C SER A 75 -7.58 -4.79 -21.34
N LYS A 76 -8.78 -4.81 -20.75
CA LYS A 76 -8.97 -4.25 -19.41
C LYS A 76 -8.29 -5.16 -18.41
N GLY A 77 -7.26 -4.64 -17.74
CA GLY A 77 -6.49 -5.43 -16.79
C GLY A 77 -5.08 -4.92 -16.55
N TYR A 78 -4.30 -5.74 -15.85
CA TYR A 78 -2.93 -5.47 -15.46
C TYR A 78 -2.04 -6.69 -15.68
N THR A 79 -0.79 -6.43 -16.03
CA THR A 79 0.28 -7.42 -15.97
C THR A 79 1.12 -7.15 -14.71
N LEU A 80 1.32 -8.16 -13.88
CA LEU A 80 2.21 -8.11 -12.72
C LEU A 80 3.26 -9.21 -12.87
N LYS A 81 4.55 -8.84 -12.82
CA LYS A 81 5.66 -9.81 -12.79
C LYS A 81 6.33 -9.80 -11.44
N CYS A 82 6.54 -10.99 -10.87
CA CYS A 82 7.08 -11.14 -9.54
C CYS A 82 8.32 -12.04 -9.49
N ASN A 83 9.09 -11.90 -8.42
CA ASN A 83 10.22 -12.74 -8.05
C ASN A 83 11.26 -12.85 -9.17
N LYS A 84 11.92 -11.75 -9.54
CA LYS A 84 12.91 -11.66 -10.62
C LYS A 84 12.37 -12.14 -11.97
N TYR A 85 11.15 -11.71 -12.31
CA TYR A 85 10.45 -12.10 -13.53
C TYR A 85 10.13 -13.61 -13.66
N ASN A 86 10.29 -14.41 -12.60
CA ASN A 86 9.98 -15.85 -12.64
C ASN A 86 8.48 -16.16 -12.73
N TYR A 87 7.62 -15.19 -12.41
CA TYR A 87 6.18 -15.35 -12.51
C TYR A 87 5.58 -14.16 -13.23
N THR A 88 4.76 -14.43 -14.25
CA THR A 88 3.93 -13.41 -14.90
C THR A 88 2.46 -13.68 -14.59
N TYR A 89 1.78 -12.65 -14.12
CA TYR A 89 0.37 -12.68 -13.76
C TYR A 89 -0.40 -11.71 -14.63
N GLN A 90 -1.39 -12.22 -15.35
CA GLN A 90 -2.36 -11.44 -16.11
C GLN A 90 -3.64 -11.32 -15.28
N ILE A 91 -3.96 -10.09 -14.86
CA ILE A 91 -5.13 -9.77 -14.05
C ILE A 91 -6.14 -9.11 -14.97
N LEU A 92 -7.16 -9.85 -15.40
CA LEU A 92 -8.08 -9.45 -16.46
C LEU A 92 -9.45 -9.11 -15.88
N ASP A 93 -10.01 -7.98 -16.33
CA ASP A 93 -11.41 -7.62 -16.10
C ASP A 93 -12.27 -8.08 -17.28
N LYS A 94 -13.17 -9.04 -17.04
CA LYS A 94 -14.17 -9.49 -18.01
C LYS A 94 -15.57 -9.12 -17.51
N GLY A 95 -15.93 -7.85 -17.72
CA GLY A 95 -17.28 -7.34 -17.43
C GLY A 95 -17.56 -7.16 -15.95
N GLY A 96 -16.59 -6.63 -15.19
CA GLY A 96 -16.65 -6.44 -13.74
C GLY A 96 -16.23 -7.67 -12.93
N LYS A 97 -15.92 -8.78 -13.60
CA LYS A 97 -15.38 -9.99 -12.98
C LYS A 97 -13.88 -10.05 -13.23
N TRP A 98 -13.12 -10.12 -12.13
CA TRP A 98 -11.66 -10.17 -12.17
C TRP A 98 -11.17 -11.61 -12.20
N TYR A 99 -10.25 -11.89 -13.12
CA TYR A 99 -9.63 -13.19 -13.30
C TYR A 99 -8.12 -13.07 -13.19
N LEU A 100 -7.51 -14.07 -12.54
CA LEU A 100 -6.08 -14.23 -12.52
C LEU A 100 -5.69 -15.35 -13.49
N GLN A 101 -4.86 -15.02 -14.48
CA GLN A 101 -4.22 -15.99 -15.35
C GLN A 101 -2.72 -15.99 -15.07
N VAL A 102 -2.16 -17.17 -14.89
CA VAL A 102 -0.72 -17.36 -14.71
C VAL A 102 -0.12 -17.64 -16.08
N ASP A 103 0.88 -16.85 -16.45
CA ASP A 103 1.66 -17.01 -17.67
C ASP A 103 3.07 -17.41 -17.22
N GLN A 104 3.44 -18.66 -17.47
CA GLN A 104 4.73 -19.24 -17.07
C GLN A 104 5.71 -19.22 -18.24
#